data_AF-L8H7Z4-F1
#
_entry.id   AF-L8H7Z4-F1
#
_cell.length_a   1.000
_cell.length_b   1.000
_cell.length_c   1.000
_cell.angle_alpha   90.00
_cell.angle_beta   90.00
_cell.angle_gamma   90.00
#
_symmetry.space_group_name_H-M   'P 1'
#
loop_
_entity.id
_entity.type
_entity.pdbx_description
1 polymer ?
#
loop_
_entity_poly.entity_id
_entity_poly.type
_entity_poly.pdbx_seq_one_letter_code
_entity_poly.pdbx_strand_id
1 'polypeptide(L)'
;MSEHVRPKHYRKEPLGWAPQFMALWISRVLFYPTLIYNVTLYYLWPTKFRNWWDRVDDSIILGALPFYWHVPLLYNQGVRGVVNTCDEYAGPVQTYARYGIEQLRVPIVDYFPPTLEDVKVALRFIRKHTNNGDSVYVHCKAGRGRSTTIVLCYLIERYPGVKPVEAQTHLNKKRPQVSPNVWKRQVVFDFWDTVPQDEDASGTPVTIPEPGTSTSTSTAITSADGGADDNKKDQ
;
A
#
# COMPACT_ATOMS: atom_id res chain seq x y z
N MET A 1 -19.75 21.72 4.57
CA MET A 1 -18.37 22.22 4.36
C MET A 1 -17.52 21.89 5.57
N SER A 2 -16.93 20.68 5.65
CA SER A 2 -15.87 20.42 6.64
C SER A 2 -14.55 20.84 6.01
N GLU A 3 -13.97 21.91 6.53
CA GLU A 3 -12.68 22.41 6.10
C GLU A 3 -11.63 21.30 6.27
N HIS A 4 -11.08 20.81 5.16
CA HIS A 4 -10.00 19.83 5.16
C HIS A 4 -8.73 20.52 5.67
N VAL A 5 -8.56 20.55 6.99
CA VAL A 5 -7.40 21.19 7.63
C VAL A 5 -6.13 20.42 7.24
N ARG A 6 -5.39 20.95 6.25
CA ARG A 6 -4.03 20.47 5.96
C ARG A 6 -3.21 20.57 7.25
N PRO A 7 -2.58 19.49 7.71
CA PRO A 7 -1.67 19.58 8.84
C PRO A 7 -0.52 20.52 8.49
N LYS A 8 -0.16 21.42 9.41
CA LYS A 8 1.05 22.25 9.28
C LYS A 8 2.24 21.35 8.91
N HIS A 9 3.00 21.74 7.88
CA HIS A 9 4.10 20.96 7.27
C HIS A 9 4.78 19.99 8.25
N TYR A 10 4.42 18.72 8.19
CA TYR A 10 5.10 17.68 8.96
C TYR A 10 6.38 17.26 8.24
N ARG A 11 7.45 18.03 8.45
CA ARG A 11 8.81 17.64 8.08
C ARG A 11 9.58 17.36 9.37
N LYS A 12 9.52 16.12 9.87
CA LYS A 12 10.56 15.67 10.80
C LYS A 12 11.78 15.28 9.97
N GLU A 13 12.71 16.21 9.80
CA GLU A 13 14.03 15.83 9.31
C GLU A 13 14.66 14.90 10.35
N PRO A 14 15.19 13.73 9.94
CA PRO A 14 15.98 12.92 10.84
C PRO A 14 17.25 13.72 11.16
N LEU A 15 17.39 14.17 12.41
CA LEU A 15 18.50 14.99 12.93
C LEU A 15 18.53 16.44 12.42
N GLY A 16 17.52 17.24 12.78
CA GLY A 16 17.47 18.69 12.49
C GLY A 16 18.59 19.57 13.09
N TRP A 17 19.61 18.98 13.74
CA TRP A 17 20.80 19.65 14.25
C TRP A 17 22.06 19.37 13.41
N ALA A 18 22.01 18.41 12.47
CA ALA A 18 23.16 17.97 11.70
C ALA A 18 23.04 18.44 10.23
N PRO A 19 24.15 18.85 9.59
CA PRO A 19 24.21 19.06 8.14
C PRO A 19 23.66 17.85 7.37
N GLN A 20 22.90 18.11 6.29
CA GLN A 20 22.17 17.08 5.53
C GLN A 20 23.08 15.91 5.08
N PHE A 21 24.30 16.21 4.65
CA PHE A 21 25.26 15.17 4.26
C PHE A 21 25.59 14.21 5.43
N MET A 22 25.74 14.73 6.66
CA MET A 22 25.99 13.89 7.83
C MET A 22 24.76 13.05 8.22
N ALA A 23 23.56 13.62 8.12
CA ALA A 23 22.32 12.87 8.37
C ALA A 23 22.14 11.68 7.40
N LEU A 24 22.51 11.87 6.12
CA LEU A 24 22.54 10.81 5.12
C LEU A 24 23.56 9.72 5.47
N TRP A 25 24.78 10.10 5.86
CA TRP A 25 25.83 9.15 6.26
C TRP A 25 25.46 8.36 7.51
N ILE A 26 24.98 9.03 8.57
CA ILE A 26 24.56 8.40 9.82
C ILE A 26 23.40 7.41 9.58
N SER A 27 22.43 7.79 8.73
CA SER A 27 21.30 6.92 8.40
C SER A 27 21.74 5.63 7.70
N ARG A 28 22.77 5.72 6.82
CA ARG A 28 23.36 4.55 6.16
C ARG A 28 24.15 3.65 7.12
N VAL A 29 24.89 4.22 8.06
CA VAL A 29 25.68 3.46 9.03
C VAL A 29 24.78 2.77 10.08
N LEU A 30 23.81 3.50 10.63
CA LEU A 30 22.86 2.95 11.62
C LEU A 30 21.89 1.93 11.01
N PHE A 31 21.81 1.84 9.69
CA PHE A 31 20.93 0.90 9.01
C PHE A 31 21.21 -0.56 9.40
N TYR A 32 22.46 -1.00 9.31
CA TYR A 32 22.81 -2.42 9.50
C TYR A 32 22.61 -2.89 10.94
N PRO A 33 23.08 -2.17 11.99
CA PRO A 33 22.84 -2.58 13.38
C PRO A 33 21.35 -2.66 13.72
N THR A 34 20.56 -1.66 13.30
CA THR A 34 19.11 -1.66 13.57
C THR A 34 18.36 -2.67 12.69
N LEU A 35 18.85 -3.00 11.50
CA LEU A 35 18.30 -4.08 10.69
C LEU A 35 18.53 -5.43 11.38
N ILE A 36 19.77 -5.71 11.78
CA ILE A 36 20.13 -6.94 12.49
C ILE A 36 19.29 -7.05 13.76
N TYR A 37 19.16 -5.99 14.55
CA TYR A 37 18.29 -6.00 15.73
C TYR A 37 16.83 -6.38 15.40
N ASN A 38 16.22 -5.75 14.37
CA ASN A 38 14.85 -6.06 13.97
C ASN A 38 14.69 -7.49 13.44
N VAL A 39 15.64 -7.96 12.63
CA VAL A 39 15.68 -9.33 12.08
C VAL A 39 15.82 -10.34 13.21
N THR A 40 16.82 -10.17 14.06
CA THR A 40 17.12 -11.05 15.19
C THR A 40 15.95 -11.13 16.15
N LEU A 41 15.30 -10.00 16.47
CA LEU A 41 14.10 -10.02 17.30
C LEU A 41 12.93 -10.79 16.65
N TYR A 42 12.69 -10.58 15.36
CA TYR A 42 11.64 -11.30 14.64
C TYR A 42 11.85 -12.83 14.68
N TYR A 43 13.06 -13.29 14.41
CA TYR A 43 13.36 -14.72 14.35
C TYR A 43 13.50 -15.38 15.73
N LEU A 44 13.93 -14.65 16.77
CA LEU A 44 14.05 -15.19 18.13
C LEU A 44 12.75 -15.17 18.93
N TRP A 45 11.80 -14.30 18.60
CA TRP A 45 10.51 -14.20 19.31
C TRP A 45 9.30 -14.13 18.35
N PRO A 46 9.06 -15.16 17.52
CA PRO A 46 8.00 -15.13 16.52
C PRO A 46 6.59 -14.96 17.11
N THR A 47 6.35 -15.42 18.34
CA THR A 47 5.05 -15.28 19.02
C THR A 47 4.80 -13.89 19.62
N LYS A 48 5.85 -13.05 19.74
CA LYS A 48 5.78 -11.66 20.21
C LYS A 48 5.95 -10.64 19.09
N PHE A 49 6.56 -11.02 17.97
CA PHE A 49 6.89 -10.11 16.88
C PHE A 49 5.92 -10.22 15.70
N ARG A 50 5.65 -9.05 15.12
CA ARG A 50 4.62 -8.81 14.09
C ARG A 50 4.94 -9.51 12.78
N ASN A 51 3.90 -9.81 11.99
CA ASN A 51 4.00 -10.40 10.65
C ASN A 51 5.02 -9.66 9.76
N TRP A 52 5.83 -10.42 9.01
CA TRP A 52 6.84 -9.85 8.12
C TRP A 52 6.23 -8.99 7.02
N TRP A 53 5.14 -9.49 6.42
CA TRP A 53 4.28 -8.79 5.48
C TRP A 53 2.81 -9.07 5.79
N ASP A 54 1.94 -8.17 5.36
CA ASP A 54 0.48 -8.30 5.47
C ASP A 54 -0.17 -7.91 4.14
N ARG A 55 -1.23 -8.63 3.75
CA ARG A 55 -2.04 -8.28 2.58
C ARG A 55 -2.98 -7.13 2.94
N VAL A 56 -2.86 -6.01 2.22
CA VAL A 56 -3.59 -4.77 2.51
C VAL A 56 -4.93 -4.76 1.77
N ASP A 57 -4.94 -5.18 0.51
CA ASP A 57 -6.12 -5.38 -0.33
C ASP A 57 -5.90 -6.61 -1.24
N ASP A 58 -6.77 -6.84 -2.23
CA ASP A 58 -6.66 -8.01 -3.11
C ASP A 58 -5.33 -8.06 -3.89
N SER A 59 -4.72 -6.92 -4.21
CA SER A 59 -3.56 -6.83 -5.10
C SER A 59 -2.25 -6.42 -4.42
N ILE A 60 -2.27 -5.84 -3.22
CA ILE A 60 -1.10 -5.28 -2.55
C ILE A 60 -0.76 -6.03 -1.28
N ILE A 61 0.52 -6.35 -1.19
CA ILE A 61 1.14 -6.89 0.01
C ILE A 61 2.18 -5.87 0.50
N LEU A 62 2.06 -5.45 1.77
CA LEU A 62 2.96 -4.49 2.40
C LEU A 62 3.86 -5.19 3.42
N GLY A 63 5.17 -4.97 3.36
CA GLY A 63 6.08 -5.64 4.30
C GLY A 63 7.48 -5.08 4.47
N ALA A 64 8.29 -5.86 5.18
CA ALA A 64 9.71 -5.63 5.45
C ALA A 64 10.61 -6.20 4.34
N LEU A 65 11.92 -6.14 4.52
CA LEU A 65 12.89 -6.56 3.51
C LEU A 65 12.68 -8.04 3.10
N PRO A 66 12.48 -8.34 1.81
CA PRO A 66 12.38 -9.71 1.32
C PRO A 66 13.79 -10.30 1.19
N PHE A 67 14.03 -11.49 1.75
CA PHE A 67 15.23 -12.27 1.50
C PHE A 67 14.98 -13.30 0.40
N TYR A 68 16.02 -13.96 -0.09
CA TYR A 68 15.88 -14.93 -1.19
C TYR A 68 14.88 -16.06 -0.86
N TRP A 69 14.79 -16.49 0.39
CA TRP A 69 13.84 -17.52 0.84
C TRP A 69 12.40 -17.02 0.97
N HIS A 70 12.16 -15.71 0.97
CA HIS A 70 10.81 -15.13 0.93
C HIS A 70 10.23 -15.10 -0.48
N VAL A 71 11.08 -15.11 -1.52
CA VAL A 71 10.63 -14.97 -2.92
C VAL A 71 9.65 -16.08 -3.34
N PRO A 72 9.85 -17.37 -3.03
CA PRO A 72 8.88 -18.41 -3.37
C PRO A 72 7.53 -18.21 -2.68
N LEU A 73 7.53 -17.74 -1.42
CA LEU A 73 6.31 -17.46 -0.67
C LEU A 73 5.53 -16.28 -1.29
N LEU A 74 6.24 -15.22 -1.69
CA LEU A 74 5.64 -14.09 -2.40
C LEU A 74 5.08 -14.53 -3.76
N TYR A 75 5.82 -15.33 -4.52
CA TYR A 75 5.36 -15.86 -5.80
C TYR A 75 4.04 -16.64 -5.67
N ASN A 76 3.94 -17.50 -4.64
CA ASN A 76 2.74 -18.28 -4.34
C ASN A 76 1.55 -17.40 -3.89
N GLN A 77 1.82 -16.18 -3.42
CA GLN A 77 0.80 -15.18 -3.10
C GLN A 77 0.36 -14.38 -4.35
N GLY A 78 0.75 -14.81 -5.55
CA GLY A 78 0.43 -14.12 -6.80
C GLY A 78 1.31 -12.92 -7.10
N VAL A 79 2.41 -12.72 -6.36
CA VAL A 79 3.28 -11.57 -6.59
C VAL A 79 4.04 -11.74 -7.91
N ARG A 80 3.93 -10.74 -8.78
CA ARG A 80 4.75 -10.59 -9.99
C ARG A 80 5.49 -9.26 -10.07
N GLY A 81 5.09 -8.27 -9.26
CA GLY A 81 5.80 -7.00 -9.12
C GLY A 81 6.33 -6.77 -7.71
N VAL A 82 7.51 -6.18 -7.58
CA VAL A 82 8.08 -5.75 -6.29
C VAL A 82 8.48 -4.28 -6.37
N VAL A 83 7.97 -3.45 -5.45
CA VAL A 83 8.41 -2.07 -5.26
C VAL A 83 9.34 -2.02 -4.05
N ASN A 84 10.63 -1.75 -4.32
CA ASN A 84 11.66 -1.62 -3.32
C ASN A 84 11.96 -0.14 -3.05
N THR A 85 11.58 0.34 -1.87
CA THR A 85 11.80 1.75 -1.45
C THR A 85 13.12 2.00 -0.71
N CYS A 86 13.99 0.99 -0.63
CA CYS A 86 15.27 1.09 0.07
C CYS A 86 16.40 1.57 -0.88
N ASP A 87 17.04 2.67 -0.50
CA ASP A 87 18.33 3.08 -1.07
C ASP A 87 19.41 2.03 -0.74
N GLU A 88 19.38 1.57 0.50
CA GLU A 88 20.41 0.77 1.15
C GLU A 88 20.37 -0.74 0.84
N TYR A 89 19.29 -1.22 0.22
CA TYR A 89 19.10 -2.64 -0.06
C TYR A 89 18.60 -2.85 -1.48
N ALA A 90 19.34 -3.64 -2.26
CA ALA A 90 19.02 -3.88 -3.67
C ALA A 90 17.89 -4.90 -3.88
N GLY A 91 17.66 -5.84 -2.96
CA GLY A 91 16.76 -6.99 -3.16
C GLY A 91 17.49 -8.26 -3.62
N PRO A 92 16.86 -9.45 -3.49
CA PRO A 92 17.37 -10.71 -4.05
C PRO A 92 17.13 -10.78 -5.57
N VAL A 93 17.76 -9.89 -6.33
CA VAL A 93 17.50 -9.66 -7.77
C VAL A 93 17.60 -10.94 -8.61
N GLN A 94 18.61 -11.78 -8.36
CA GLN A 94 18.76 -13.04 -9.11
C GLN A 94 17.60 -14.00 -8.85
N THR A 95 17.09 -14.04 -7.61
CA THR A 95 15.95 -14.89 -7.27
C THR A 95 14.67 -14.37 -7.90
N TYR A 96 14.45 -13.05 -7.93
CA TYR A 96 13.32 -12.47 -8.65
C TYR A 96 13.31 -12.83 -10.12
N ALA A 97 14.47 -12.73 -10.80
CA ALA A 97 14.59 -13.11 -12.20
C ALA A 97 14.21 -14.59 -12.45
N ARG A 98 14.60 -15.50 -11.54
CA ARG A 98 14.24 -16.93 -11.64
C ARG A 98 12.74 -17.20 -11.53
N TYR A 99 12.02 -16.38 -10.75
CA TYR A 99 10.57 -16.49 -10.57
C TYR A 99 9.77 -15.61 -11.53
N GLY A 100 10.44 -14.88 -12.44
CA GLY A 100 9.77 -13.94 -13.35
C GLY A 100 9.13 -12.75 -12.62
N ILE A 101 9.68 -12.35 -11.46
CA ILE A 101 9.19 -11.20 -10.69
C ILE A 101 9.95 -9.94 -11.14
N GLU A 102 9.21 -8.93 -11.58
CA GLU A 102 9.76 -7.63 -11.95
C GLU A 102 9.96 -6.77 -10.70
N GLN A 103 11.09 -6.08 -10.60
CA GLN A 103 11.38 -5.18 -9.48
C GLN A 103 11.54 -3.73 -9.96
N LEU A 104 10.76 -2.82 -9.36
CA LEU A 104 11.00 -1.39 -9.42
C LEU A 104 11.80 -0.95 -8.17
N ARG A 105 12.91 -0.25 -8.38
CA ARG A 105 13.65 0.44 -7.31
C ARG A 105 13.24 1.92 -7.26
N VAL A 106 12.82 2.36 -6.09
CA VAL A 106 12.54 3.76 -5.75
C VAL A 106 13.42 4.11 -4.54
N PRO A 107 14.72 4.38 -4.74
CA PRO A 107 15.68 4.47 -3.64
C PRO A 107 15.38 5.70 -2.78
N ILE A 108 14.85 5.47 -1.58
CA ILE A 108 14.55 6.53 -0.60
C ILE A 108 15.37 6.24 0.65
N VAL A 109 16.06 7.25 1.17
CA VAL A 109 16.87 7.10 2.39
C VAL A 109 15.96 6.83 3.60
N ASP A 110 16.40 5.98 4.52
CA ASP A 110 15.59 5.65 5.70
C ASP A 110 15.20 6.91 6.50
N TYR A 111 14.02 6.87 7.11
CA TYR A 111 13.35 8.01 7.78
C TYR A 111 12.87 9.18 6.90
N PHE A 112 13.26 9.26 5.62
CA PHE A 112 12.71 10.26 4.71
C PHE A 112 11.41 9.77 4.06
N PRO A 113 10.44 10.66 3.78
CA PRO A 113 9.27 10.32 2.98
C PRO A 113 9.62 10.25 1.48
N PRO A 114 8.87 9.50 0.66
CA PRO A 114 8.97 9.58 -0.79
C PRO A 114 8.62 10.99 -1.29
N THR A 115 9.16 11.39 -2.45
CA THR A 115 8.70 12.56 -3.19
C THR A 115 7.39 12.27 -3.93
N LEU A 116 6.71 13.30 -4.43
CA LEU A 116 5.50 13.11 -5.24
C LEU A 116 5.78 12.32 -6.52
N GLU A 117 6.93 12.54 -7.17
CA GLU A 117 7.29 11.77 -8.37
C GLU A 117 7.59 10.31 -8.02
N ASP A 118 8.27 10.05 -6.89
CA ASP A 118 8.50 8.67 -6.41
C ASP A 118 7.17 7.91 -6.24
N VAL A 119 6.17 8.57 -5.65
CA VAL A 119 4.82 8.03 -5.51
C VAL A 119 4.22 7.74 -6.88
N LYS A 120 4.24 8.71 -7.80
CA LYS A 120 3.67 8.54 -9.15
C LYS A 120 4.34 7.40 -9.93
N VAL A 121 5.67 7.30 -9.88
CA VAL A 121 6.43 6.21 -10.52
C VAL A 121 6.00 4.86 -9.94
N ALA A 122 5.93 4.75 -8.62
CA ALA A 122 5.53 3.51 -7.96
C ALA A 122 4.08 3.11 -8.28
N LEU A 123 3.15 4.07 -8.30
CA LEU A 123 1.75 3.80 -8.63
C LEU A 123 1.55 3.38 -10.09
N ARG A 124 2.30 3.97 -11.03
CA ARG A 124 2.31 3.51 -12.43
C ARG A 124 2.74 2.04 -12.53
N PHE A 125 3.80 1.67 -11.83
CA PHE A 125 4.29 0.29 -11.79
C PHE A 125 3.29 -0.66 -11.12
N ILE A 126 2.69 -0.24 -10.00
CA ILE A 126 1.65 -1.03 -9.33
C ILE A 126 0.49 -1.29 -10.29
N ARG A 127 -0.04 -0.26 -10.93
CA ARG A 127 -1.16 -0.36 -11.87
C ARG A 127 -0.88 -1.31 -13.03
N LYS A 128 0.34 -1.27 -13.58
CA LYS A 128 0.79 -2.18 -14.65
C LYS A 128 0.57 -3.64 -14.25
N HIS A 129 0.92 -4.01 -13.02
CA HIS A 129 0.76 -5.38 -12.53
C HIS A 129 -0.67 -5.70 -12.10
N THR A 130 -1.33 -4.81 -11.37
CA THR A 130 -2.70 -5.07 -10.89
C THR A 130 -3.69 -5.20 -12.05
N ASN A 131 -3.47 -4.49 -13.16
CA ASN A 131 -4.29 -4.63 -14.38
C ASN A 131 -4.14 -6.01 -15.05
N ASN A 132 -3.05 -6.72 -14.78
CA ASN A 132 -2.84 -8.10 -15.25
C ASN A 132 -3.39 -9.15 -14.27
N GLY A 133 -4.02 -8.73 -13.17
CA GLY A 133 -4.44 -9.62 -12.08
C GLY A 133 -3.30 -10.06 -11.16
N ASP A 134 -2.11 -9.47 -11.30
CA ASP A 134 -0.97 -9.77 -10.46
C ASP A 134 -1.05 -9.04 -9.11
N SER A 135 -0.46 -9.63 -8.08
CA SER A 135 -0.16 -8.92 -6.83
C SER A 135 1.19 -8.20 -6.89
N VAL A 136 1.30 -7.10 -6.14
CA VAL A 136 2.53 -6.32 -5.99
C VAL A 136 2.96 -6.28 -4.52
N TYR A 137 4.22 -6.60 -4.29
CA TYR A 137 4.85 -6.50 -2.97
C TYR A 137 5.56 -5.16 -2.81
N VAL A 138 5.10 -4.33 -1.88
CA VAL A 138 5.69 -3.01 -1.60
C VAL A 138 6.41 -3.06 -0.26
N HIS A 139 7.71 -2.78 -0.25
CA HIS A 139 8.50 -2.89 0.97
C HIS A 139 9.50 -1.75 1.18
N CYS A 140 9.86 -1.56 2.44
CA CYS A 140 11.01 -0.78 2.87
C CYS A 140 11.85 -1.65 3.83
N LYS A 141 12.55 -1.05 4.78
CA LYS A 141 13.26 -1.78 5.83
C LYS A 141 12.33 -2.66 6.68
N ALA A 142 11.35 -2.03 7.32
CA ALA A 142 10.44 -2.68 8.27
C ALA A 142 8.96 -2.67 7.83
N GLY A 143 8.66 -2.06 6.68
CA GLY A 143 7.29 -1.90 6.19
C GLY A 143 6.42 -0.97 7.04
N ARG A 144 6.98 0.15 7.53
CA ARG A 144 6.30 1.05 8.48
C ARG A 144 6.09 2.49 8.00
N GLY A 145 6.91 2.95 7.06
CA GLY A 145 7.03 4.39 6.74
C GLY A 145 7.06 4.67 5.23
N ARG A 146 8.22 4.51 4.59
CA ARG A 146 8.45 4.74 3.14
C ARG A 146 7.43 3.98 2.27
N SER A 147 7.49 2.65 2.30
CA SER A 147 6.54 1.79 1.57
C SER A 147 5.09 2.04 1.94
N THR A 148 4.80 2.26 3.23
CA THR A 148 3.44 2.55 3.69
C THR A 148 2.88 3.85 3.09
N THR A 149 3.73 4.85 2.81
CA THR A 149 3.29 6.09 2.17
C THR A 149 2.82 5.83 0.74
N ILE A 150 3.57 5.01 0.00
CA ILE A 150 3.20 4.60 -1.36
C ILE A 150 1.88 3.80 -1.34
N VAL A 151 1.77 2.81 -0.44
CA VAL A 151 0.54 2.01 -0.32
C VAL A 151 -0.65 2.87 0.10
N LEU A 152 -0.46 3.86 0.96
CA LEU A 152 -1.52 4.79 1.34
C LEU A 152 -2.01 5.60 0.13
N CYS A 153 -1.10 6.11 -0.70
CA CYS A 153 -1.47 6.82 -1.94
C CYS A 153 -2.15 5.88 -2.94
N TYR A 154 -1.71 4.62 -3.02
CA TYR A 154 -2.37 3.60 -3.84
C TYR A 154 -3.83 3.39 -3.39
N LEU A 155 -4.10 3.30 -2.09
CA LEU A 155 -5.46 3.12 -1.58
C LEU A 155 -6.37 4.30 -1.95
N ILE A 156 -5.85 5.53 -1.84
CA ILE A 156 -6.58 6.75 -2.26
C ILE A 156 -6.91 6.69 -3.76
N GLU A 157 -5.95 6.27 -4.59
CA GLU A 157 -6.16 6.16 -6.05
C GLU A 157 -7.12 5.03 -6.43
N ARG A 158 -7.02 3.89 -5.73
CA ARG A 158 -7.78 2.68 -6.04
C ARG A 158 -9.24 2.78 -5.63
N TYR A 159 -9.53 3.52 -4.56
CA TYR A 159 -10.86 3.64 -3.96
C TYR A 159 -11.30 5.10 -3.94
N PRO A 160 -12.01 5.57 -4.98
CA PRO A 160 -12.52 6.94 -5.05
C PRO A 160 -13.34 7.30 -3.79
N GLY A 161 -13.17 8.53 -3.30
CA GLY A 161 -13.81 9.02 -2.07
C GLY A 161 -13.09 8.65 -0.76
N VAL A 162 -12.11 7.73 -0.77
CA VAL A 162 -11.32 7.41 0.43
C VAL A 162 -10.40 8.57 0.82
N LYS A 163 -10.55 9.05 2.04
CA LYS A 163 -9.70 10.12 2.59
C LYS A 163 -8.37 9.56 3.10
N PRO A 164 -7.29 10.35 3.15
CA PRO A 164 -5.99 9.91 3.70
C PRO A 164 -6.06 9.29 5.11
N VAL A 165 -6.93 9.81 5.97
CA VAL A 165 -7.13 9.29 7.34
C VAL A 165 -7.82 7.93 7.36
N GLU A 166 -8.73 7.68 6.42
CA GLU A 166 -9.43 6.39 6.27
C GLU A 166 -8.48 5.33 5.73
N ALA A 167 -7.68 5.67 4.72
CA ALA A 167 -6.60 4.81 4.22
C ALA A 167 -5.58 4.46 5.32
N GLN A 168 -5.20 5.42 6.18
CA GLN A 168 -4.36 5.13 7.35
C GLN A 168 -5.04 4.18 8.34
N THR A 169 -6.32 4.38 8.60
CA THR A 169 -7.08 3.54 9.55
C THR A 169 -7.15 2.10 9.05
N HIS A 170 -7.41 1.90 7.76
CA HIS A 170 -7.33 0.60 7.11
C HIS A 170 -5.94 -0.05 7.25
N LEU A 171 -4.89 0.70 6.96
CA LEU A 171 -3.51 0.23 7.11
C LEU A 171 -3.16 -0.15 8.56
N ASN A 172 -3.63 0.61 9.55
CA ASN A 172 -3.42 0.29 10.96
C ASN A 172 -4.14 -1.00 11.36
N LYS A 173 -5.35 -1.25 10.82
CA LYS A 173 -6.11 -2.50 11.04
C LYS A 173 -5.38 -3.70 10.43
N LYS A 174 -4.87 -3.55 9.20
CA LYS A 174 -4.16 -4.62 8.48
C LYS A 174 -2.76 -4.89 9.03
N ARG A 175 -2.06 -3.84 9.45
CA ARG A 175 -0.66 -3.90 9.86
C ARG A 175 -0.41 -2.93 11.03
N PRO A 176 -0.66 -3.35 12.29
CA PRO A 176 -0.58 -2.48 13.48
C PRO A 176 0.79 -1.81 13.73
N GLN A 177 1.86 -2.30 13.09
CA GLN A 177 3.20 -1.74 13.17
C GLN A 177 3.46 -0.54 12.24
N VAL A 178 2.53 -0.23 11.34
CA VAL A 178 2.58 0.97 10.50
C VAL A 178 2.73 2.21 11.36
N SER A 179 3.49 3.21 10.88
CA SER A 179 3.59 4.49 11.58
C SER A 179 2.22 5.20 11.54
N PRO A 180 1.68 5.66 12.68
CA PRO A 180 0.31 6.16 12.77
C PRO A 180 0.08 7.52 12.08
N ASN A 181 1.15 8.21 11.69
CA ASN A 181 1.11 9.56 11.13
C ASN A 181 1.58 9.61 9.67
N VAL A 182 1.52 8.50 8.92
CA VAL A 182 1.92 8.48 7.50
C VAL A 182 1.01 9.37 6.67
N TRP A 183 -0.30 9.36 6.93
CA TRP A 183 -1.27 10.24 6.26
C TRP A 183 -1.01 11.74 6.45
N LYS A 184 -0.29 12.15 7.51
CA LYS A 184 0.03 13.56 7.78
C LYS A 184 1.19 14.08 6.93
N ARG A 185 1.85 13.23 6.14
CA ARG A 185 2.97 13.62 5.30
C ARG A 185 2.49 14.51 4.16
N GLN A 186 3.25 15.57 3.87
CA GLN A 186 2.90 16.53 2.82
C GLN A 186 2.64 15.86 1.47
N VAL A 187 3.50 14.91 1.08
CA VAL A 187 3.37 14.15 -0.18
C VAL A 187 2.02 13.43 -0.33
N VAL A 188 1.38 13.03 0.77
CA VAL A 188 0.05 12.37 0.72
C VAL A 188 -1.01 13.38 0.32
N PHE A 189 -0.97 14.60 0.87
CA PHE A 189 -1.88 15.67 0.46
C PHE A 189 -1.58 16.17 -0.95
N ASP A 190 -0.30 16.32 -1.28
CA ASP A 190 0.12 16.72 -2.64
C ASP A 190 -0.36 15.70 -3.68
N PHE A 191 -0.37 14.41 -3.35
CA PHE A 191 -0.94 13.37 -4.21
C PHE A 191 -2.46 13.40 -4.22
N TRP A 192 -3.09 13.50 -3.05
CA TRP A 192 -4.55 13.49 -2.92
C TRP A 192 -5.21 14.64 -3.69
N ASP A 193 -4.58 15.83 -3.71
CA ASP A 193 -5.01 16.99 -4.51
C ASP A 193 -4.97 16.72 -6.03
N THR A 194 -4.27 15.67 -6.49
CA THR A 194 -4.22 15.30 -7.93
C THR A 194 -5.24 14.25 -8.34
N VAL A 195 -5.90 13.59 -7.38
CA VAL A 195 -6.91 12.55 -7.64
C VAL A 195 -8.29 13.21 -7.74
N PRO A 196 -9.14 12.82 -8.71
CA PRO A 196 -10.52 13.28 -8.76
C PRO A 196 -11.24 13.01 -7.43
N GLN A 197 -11.94 14.02 -6.92
CA GLN A 197 -12.76 13.88 -5.72
C GLN A 197 -14.21 13.72 -6.16
N ASP A 198 -14.82 12.57 -5.89
CA ASP A 198 -16.25 12.40 -6.08
C ASP A 198 -16.97 13.12 -4.93
N GLU A 199 -17.70 14.21 -5.23
CA GLU A 199 -18.42 15.00 -4.22
C GLU A 199 -19.81 14.45 -3.87
N ASP A 200 -20.23 13.32 -4.44
CA ASP A 200 -21.62 12.87 -4.37
C ASP A 200 -21.94 11.93 -3.19
N ALA A 201 -22.51 12.57 -2.15
CA ALA A 201 -23.79 12.19 -1.54
C ALA A 201 -23.96 10.81 -0.88
N SER A 202 -23.26 10.56 0.23
CA SER A 202 -23.88 10.11 1.47
C SER A 202 -22.85 10.26 2.59
N GLY A 203 -23.23 10.65 3.80
CA GLY A 203 -22.32 10.74 4.95
C GLY A 203 -21.78 9.38 5.44
N THR A 204 -21.72 8.39 4.55
CA THR A 204 -21.30 7.02 4.83
C THR A 204 -19.81 6.90 4.49
N PRO A 205 -18.95 6.43 5.42
CA PRO A 205 -17.53 6.23 5.14
C PRO A 205 -17.33 5.26 3.96
N VAL A 206 -16.64 5.69 2.90
CA VAL A 206 -16.24 4.77 1.82
C VAL A 206 -15.33 3.72 2.43
N THR A 207 -15.74 2.45 2.35
CA THR A 207 -15.05 1.35 3.03
C THR A 207 -14.18 0.59 2.04
N ILE A 208 -12.88 0.47 2.35
CA ILE A 208 -11.96 -0.36 1.56
C ILE A 208 -12.38 -1.84 1.76
N PRO A 209 -12.65 -2.61 0.69
CA PRO A 209 -13.04 -4.01 0.78
C PRO A 209 -11.99 -4.87 1.50
N GLU A 210 -12.47 -5.86 2.25
CA GLU A 210 -11.60 -6.86 2.88
C GLU A 210 -11.12 -7.87 1.82
N PRO A 211 -9.82 -8.25 1.81
CA PRO A 211 -9.27 -9.12 0.80
C PRO A 211 -9.99 -10.47 0.76
N GLY A 212 -10.42 -10.88 -0.43
CA GLY A 212 -11.21 -12.11 -0.64
C GLY A 212 -12.73 -11.97 -0.47
N THR A 213 -13.25 -10.76 -0.25
CA THR A 213 -14.70 -10.49 -0.26
C THR A 213 -15.13 -10.09 -1.67
N SER A 214 -15.49 -11.05 -2.51
CA SER A 214 -16.12 -10.75 -3.80
C SER A 214 -17.53 -10.20 -3.56
N THR A 215 -17.74 -8.90 -3.74
CA THR A 215 -19.10 -8.34 -3.79
C THR A 215 -19.76 -8.81 -5.08
N SER A 216 -20.57 -9.86 -4.99
CA SER A 216 -21.52 -10.22 -6.03
C SER A 216 -22.56 -9.09 -6.12
N THR A 217 -22.41 -8.18 -7.06
CA THR A 217 -23.49 -7.28 -7.43
C THR A 217 -24.57 -8.13 -8.13
N SER A 218 -25.51 -8.63 -7.34
CA SER A 218 -26.76 -9.21 -7.83
C SER A 218 -27.56 -8.10 -8.49
N THR A 219 -27.58 -8.05 -9.81
CA THR A 219 -28.54 -7.26 -10.56
C THR A 219 -29.92 -7.85 -10.30
N ALA A 220 -30.66 -7.25 -9.36
CA ALA A 220 -32.07 -7.50 -9.19
C ALA A 220 -32.81 -6.99 -10.43
N ILE A 221 -33.12 -7.90 -11.36
CA ILE A 221 -34.14 -7.66 -12.38
C ILE A 221 -35.48 -7.85 -11.69
N THR A 222 -36.09 -6.73 -11.28
CA THR A 222 -37.51 -6.66 -10.98
C THR A 222 -38.30 -6.76 -12.28
N SER A 223 -39.09 -7.82 -12.43
CA SER A 223 -40.19 -7.86 -13.39
C SER A 223 -41.37 -8.55 -12.71
N ALA A 224 -42.32 -7.73 -12.27
CA ALA A 224 -43.62 -8.15 -11.78
C ALA A 224 -44.68 -7.29 -12.47
N ASP A 225 -45.47 -7.92 -13.33
CA ASP A 225 -46.90 -7.73 -13.65
C ASP A 225 -47.13 -8.48 -14.97
N GLY A 226 -48.10 -9.36 -15.16
CA GLY A 226 -49.35 -9.60 -14.46
C GLY A 226 -50.44 -9.75 -15.52
N GLY A 227 -51.23 -10.84 -15.47
CA GLY A 227 -52.52 -10.91 -16.20
C GLY A 227 -52.65 -12.04 -17.22
N ALA A 228 -53.36 -13.09 -16.81
CA ALA A 228 -53.92 -14.12 -17.65
C ALA A 228 -55.04 -13.58 -18.55
N ASP A 229 -55.24 -14.18 -19.73
CA ASP A 229 -56.60 -14.49 -20.19
C ASP A 229 -56.59 -15.63 -21.21
N ASP A 230 -57.41 -16.64 -20.91
CA ASP A 230 -57.75 -17.77 -21.75
C ASP A 230 -58.63 -17.32 -22.93
N ASN A 231 -58.33 -17.72 -24.17
CA ASN A 231 -59.43 -18.15 -25.04
C ASN A 231 -59.03 -19.10 -26.17
N LYS A 232 -59.82 -20.16 -26.22
CA LYS A 232 -59.92 -21.25 -27.19
C LYS A 232 -60.74 -20.78 -28.39
N LYS A 233 -60.31 -21.05 -29.62
CA LYS A 233 -61.18 -21.34 -30.79
C LYS A 233 -60.37 -21.69 -32.05
N ASP A 234 -60.53 -22.94 -32.47
CA ASP A 234 -60.89 -23.39 -33.82
C ASP A 234 -60.30 -22.65 -35.04
N GLN A 235 -59.32 -23.28 -35.70
CA GLN A 235 -59.40 -23.76 -37.10
C GLN A 235 -58.11 -24.47 -37.52
#